data_AF-A0A661SGD6-F1
#
_entry.id   AF-A0A661SGD6-F1
#
_cell.length_a   1.000
_cell.length_b   1.000
_cell.length_c   1.000
_cell.angle_alpha   90.00
_cell.angle_beta   90.00
_cell.angle_gamma   90.00
#
_symmetry.space_group_name_H-M   'P 1'
#
loop_
_entity.id
_entity.type
_entity.pdbx_description
1 polymer ?
#
loop_
_entity_poly.entity_id
_entity_poly.type
_entity_poly.pdbx_seq_one_letter_code
_entity_poly.pdbx_strand_id
1 'polypeptide(L)' 'MEALGISSRGYFKNHHLDPLIAGGVIRMTNPDKPRASNQKYVITEAGAKLKARLMLENTNRSEEENGKV' A
#
# COMPACT_ATOMS: atom_id res chain seq x y z
N MET A 1 -2.05 -12.45 5.97
CA MET A 1 -3.10 -11.41 6.01
C MET A 1 -3.36 -10.96 7.45
N GLU A 2 -2.97 -11.77 8.43
CA GLU A 2 -2.90 -11.43 9.88
C GLU A 2 -2.25 -10.08 10.18
N ALA A 3 -1.12 -9.74 9.56
CA ALA A 3 -0.46 -8.46 9.82
C ALA A 3 -1.30 -7.21 9.47
N LEU A 4 -2.35 -7.37 8.66
CA LEU A 4 -3.29 -6.32 8.30
C LEU A 4 -4.62 -6.43 9.05
N GLY A 5 -4.83 -7.48 9.87
CA GLY A 5 -6.11 -7.75 10.51
C GLY A 5 -7.25 -8.09 9.54
N ILE A 6 -6.94 -8.41 8.27
CA ILE A 6 -7.97 -8.69 7.25
C ILE A 6 -8.15 -10.20 7.11
N SER A 7 -9.39 -10.66 7.29
CA SER A 7 -9.78 -12.06 7.21
C SER A 7 -10.12 -12.50 5.78
N SER A 8 -10.72 -11.60 4.97
CA SER A 8 -11.14 -11.92 3.60
C SER A 8 -10.07 -11.61 2.56
N ARG A 9 -9.50 -12.67 1.97
CA ARG A 9 -8.51 -12.54 0.89
C ARG A 9 -9.07 -11.90 -0.38
N GLY A 10 -10.29 -12.26 -0.76
CA GLY A 10 -10.94 -11.69 -1.94
C GLY A 10 -11.20 -10.21 -1.78
N TYR A 11 -11.70 -9.80 -0.60
CA TYR A 11 -11.94 -8.40 -0.30
C TYR A 11 -10.65 -7.58 -0.35
N PHE A 12 -9.59 -8.06 0.33
CA PHE A 12 -8.29 -7.40 0.32
C PHE A 12 -7.76 -7.20 -1.09
N LYS A 13 -7.84 -8.26 -1.91
CA LYS A 13 -7.36 -8.19 -3.28
C LYS A 13 -8.12 -7.12 -4.07
N ASN A 14 -9.44 -7.20 -4.09
CA ASN A 14 -10.26 -6.35 -4.96
C ASN A 14 -10.28 -4.88 -4.53
N HIS A 15 -10.24 -4.61 -3.21
CA HIS A 15 -10.42 -3.24 -2.68
C HIS A 15 -9.13 -2.54 -2.30
N HIS A 16 -8.03 -3.27 -2.13
CA HIS A 16 -6.74 -2.68 -1.76
C HIS A 16 -5.66 -3.02 -2.78
N LEU A 17 -5.44 -4.29 -3.08
CA LEU A 17 -4.30 -4.69 -3.90
C LEU A 17 -4.46 -4.29 -5.37
N ASP A 18 -5.58 -4.66 -5.99
CA ASP A 18 -5.84 -4.42 -7.41
C ASP A 18 -5.87 -2.91 -7.75
N PRO A 19 -6.49 -2.02 -6.95
CA PRO A 19 -6.39 -0.58 -7.17
C PRO A 19 -4.97 -0.04 -7.10
N LEU A 20 -4.13 -0.54 -6.18
CA LEU A 20 -2.74 -0.11 -6.06
C LEU A 20 -1.88 -0.57 -7.25
N ILE A 21 -2.19 -1.74 -7.81
CA ILE A 21 -1.56 -2.23 -9.05
C ILE A 21 -2.00 -1.38 -10.23
N ALA A 22 -3.31 -1.13 -10.37
CA ALA A 22 -3.87 -0.31 -11.45
C ALA A 22 -3.34 1.13 -11.41
N GLY A 23 -3.17 1.69 -10.22
CA GLY A 23 -2.55 3.01 -10.01
C GLY A 23 -1.02 3.03 -10.11
N GLY A 24 -0.38 1.89 -10.39
CA GLY A 24 1.07 1.79 -10.55
C GLY A 24 1.87 2.03 -9.27
N VAL A 25 1.24 2.02 -8.09
CA VAL A 25 1.88 2.23 -6.77
C VAL A 25 2.67 0.98 -6.35
N ILE A 26 2.15 -0.19 -6.69
CA ILE A 26 2.81 -1.47 -6.49
C ILE A 26 2.78 -2.28 -7.79
N ARG A 27 3.68 -3.26 -7.90
CA ARG A 27 3.69 -4.20 -9.02
C ARG A 27 3.95 -5.63 -8.58
N MET A 28 3.52 -6.56 -9.42
CA MET A 28 3.83 -7.97 -9.33
C MET A 28 5.31 -8.25 -9.66
N THR A 29 5.94 -9.19 -8.95
CA THR A 29 7.30 -9.65 -9.31
C THR A 29 7.31 -10.70 -10.42
N ASN A 30 6.21 -11.43 -10.59
CA ASN A 30 6.04 -12.41 -11.66
C ASN A 30 4.68 -12.17 -12.35
N PRO A 31 4.61 -11.21 -13.29
CA PRO A 31 3.37 -10.82 -13.95
C PRO A 31 2.82 -11.92 -14.88
N ASP A 32 3.69 -12.76 -15.46
CA ASP A 32 3.29 -13.82 -16.40
C ASP A 32 2.52 -14.96 -15.72
N LYS A 33 2.73 -15.15 -14.40
CA LYS A 33 2.01 -16.13 -13.59
C LYS A 33 1.37 -15.45 -12.37
N PRO A 34 0.31 -14.65 -12.57
CA PRO A 34 -0.27 -13.82 -11.51
C PRO A 34 -0.93 -14.63 -10.39
N ARG A 35 -1.25 -15.91 -10.65
CA ARG A 35 -1.86 -16.84 -9.67
C ARG A 35 -0.83 -17.75 -8.99
N ALA A 36 0.47 -17.55 -9.23
CA ALA A 36 1.52 -18.34 -8.60
C ALA A 36 1.46 -18.22 -7.07
N SER A 37 1.64 -19.32 -6.36
CA SER A 37 1.57 -19.36 -4.88
C SER A 37 2.68 -18.53 -4.22
N ASN A 38 3.82 -18.39 -4.89
CA ASN A 38 4.96 -17.58 -4.46
C ASN A 38 4.93 -16.14 -4.99
N GLN A 39 3.77 -15.67 -5.48
CA GLN A 39 3.64 -14.32 -6.01
C GLN A 39 3.94 -13.28 -4.93
N LYS A 40 4.84 -12.35 -5.25
CA LYS A 40 5.20 -11.21 -4.39
C LYS A 40 4.84 -9.90 -5.07
N TYR A 41 4.73 -8.87 -4.24
CA TYR A 41 4.43 -7.51 -4.66
C TYR A 41 5.50 -6.58 -4.12
N VAL A 42 5.92 -5.62 -4.94
CA VAL A 42 6.93 -4.63 -4.57
C VAL A 42 6.40 -3.24 -4.84
N ILE A 43 6.80 -2.27 -4.02
CA ILE A 43 6.48 -0.87 -4.23
C ILE A 43 7.23 -0.36 -5.48
N THR A 44 6.59 0.48 -6.28
CA THR A 44 7.24 1.17 -7.39
C THR A 44 7.87 2.47 -6.90
N GLU A 45 8.60 3.14 -7.78
CA GLU A 45 9.10 4.49 -7.50
C GLU A 45 7.97 5.48 -7.22
N ALA A 46 6.89 5.43 -8.01
CA ALA A 46 5.70 6.25 -7.80
C ALA A 46 5.08 5.98 -6.41
N GLY A 47 5.00 4.71 -6.02
CA GLY A 47 4.50 4.35 -4.69
C GLY A 47 5.40 4.80 -3.55
N ALA A 48 6.72 4.74 -3.72
CA ALA A 48 7.66 5.24 -2.72
C ALA A 48 7.52 6.75 -2.51
N LYS A 49 7.38 7.53 -3.59
CA LYS A 49 7.12 8.98 -3.53
C LYS A 49 5.80 9.28 -2.82
N LEU A 50 4.74 8.53 -3.14
CA LEU A 50 3.44 8.67 -2.48
C LEU A 50 3.54 8.39 -0.98
N LYS A 51 4.21 7.29 -0.60
CA LYS A 51 4.43 6.93 0.81
C LYS A 51 5.19 8.02 1.56
N ALA A 52 6.27 8.54 0.97
CA ALA A 52 7.05 9.62 1.58
C ALA A 52 6.21 10.88 1.81
N ARG A 53 5.39 11.27 0.82
CA ARG A 53 4.46 12.41 0.95
C ARG A 53 3.46 12.22 2.08
N LEU A 54 2.83 11.05 2.16
CA LEU A 54 1.86 10.73 3.22
C LEU A 54 2.49 10.69 4.61
N MET A 55 3.72 10.17 4.71
CA MET A 55 4.46 10.17 5.98
C MET A 55 4.76 11.59 6.47
N LEU A 56 5.21 12.47 5.56
CA LEU A 56 5.45 13.88 5.88
C LEU A 56 4.17 14.59 6.33
N GLU A 57 3.06 14.39 5.61
CA GLU A 57 1.77 15.02 5.94
C GLU A 57 1.24 14.58 7.31
N ASN A 58 1.41 13.30 7.66
CA ASN A 58 1.00 12.79 8.97
C ASN A 58 1.86 13.35 10.11
N THR A 59 3.16 13.55 9.89
CA THR A 59 4.04 14.21 10.86
C THR A 59 3.57 15.64 11.12
N ASN A 60 3.33 16.42 10.07
CA ASN A 60 2.88 17.81 10.21
C ASN A 60 1.55 17.93 10.96
N ARG A 61 0.59 17.02 10.69
CA ARG A 61 -0.70 17.01 11.40
C ARG A 61 -0.56 16.73 12.90
N SER A 62 0.37 15.86 13.29
CA SER A 62 0.64 15.56 14.71
C SER A 62 1.31 16.73 15.47
N GLU A 63 2.06 17.58 14.77
CA GLU A 63 2.68 18.77 15.36
C GLU A 63 1.66 19.91 15.55
N GLU A 64 0.73 20.09 14.61
CA GLU A 64 -0.37 21.06 14.71
C GLU A 64 -1.37 20.72 15.81
N GLU A 65 -1.62 19.43 16.06
CA GLU A 65 -2.50 18.96 17.13
C GLU A 65 -1.87 19.12 18.54
N ASN A 66 -0.55 18.96 18.66
CA ASN A 66 0.18 19.13 19.92
C ASN A 66 0.58 20.58 20.24
N GLY A 67 0.52 21.50 19.27
CA GLY A 67 0.85 22.92 19.44
C GLY A 67 -0.29 23.81 19.93
N LYS A 68 -1.49 23.27 20.16
CA LYS A 68 -2.61 23.97 20.80
C LYS A 68 -2.57 23.77 22.31
N VAL A 69 -1.73 24.54 23.02
CA VAL A 69 -1.80 24.72 24.48
C VAL A 69 -1.81 26.21 24.80
#